data_AF-A0A1I0K351-F1
#
_entry.id   AF-A0A1I0K351-F1
#
_cell.length_a   1.000
_cell.length_b   1.000
_cell.length_c   1.000
_cell.angle_alpha   90.00
_cell.angle_beta   90.00
_cell.angle_gamma   90.00
#
_symmetry.space_group_name_H-M   'P 1'
#
loop_
_entity.id
_entity.type
_entity.pdbx_description
1 polymer ?
#
loop_
_entity_poly.entity_id
_entity_poly.type
_entity_poly.pdbx_seq_one_letter_code
_entity_poly.pdbx_strand_id
1 'polypeptide(L)'
;MSRPTPALLLASWLAVPGLALAQDALTPQKLALIRRDEQAALERVNEAYGKRKPSEMTTEERRQVIQDQQSAVAAVLEKHAVSDKQYARQVARLSLEERAAVQEAAKQLEAQEKAAREAPNQPLPPEEIPIQNGITEENPVELESVAGAPPVVEQGLPPGELGLEQTEPPVEEATPSPPAAGQEVPAE
;
A
#
# COMPACT_ATOMS: atom_id res chain seq x y z
N MET A 1 22.90 16.07 -77.82
CA MET A 1 21.62 16.78 -77.61
C MET A 1 20.70 15.85 -76.82
N SER A 2 20.75 15.93 -75.49
CA SER A 2 20.02 15.04 -74.58
C SER A 2 18.73 15.71 -74.14
N ARG A 3 17.60 15.02 -74.27
CA ARG A 3 16.27 15.51 -73.87
C ARG A 3 16.08 15.32 -72.36
N PRO A 4 15.56 16.29 -71.61
CA PRO A 4 15.13 16.05 -70.24
C PRO A 4 13.72 15.41 -70.26
N THR A 5 13.61 14.18 -69.76
CA THR A 5 12.34 13.54 -69.42
C THR A 5 11.85 14.01 -68.04
N PRO A 6 10.64 14.60 -67.93
CA PRO A 6 10.02 14.89 -66.65
C PRO A 6 9.29 13.64 -66.14
N ALA A 7 9.91 12.90 -65.22
CA ALA A 7 9.24 11.86 -64.46
C ALA A 7 8.46 12.51 -63.30
N LEU A 8 7.20 12.80 -63.59
CA LEU A 8 6.16 13.08 -62.62
C LEU A 8 5.78 11.80 -61.86
N LEU A 9 5.46 11.97 -60.57
CA LEU A 9 4.64 11.09 -59.71
C LEU A 9 5.32 9.91 -59.02
N LEU A 10 5.52 10.05 -57.70
CA LEU A 10 4.68 9.40 -56.68
C LEU A 10 5.18 9.81 -55.28
N ALA A 11 4.69 10.94 -54.79
CA ALA A 11 4.73 11.24 -53.37
C ALA A 11 3.77 10.28 -52.66
N SER A 12 4.24 9.08 -52.29
CA SER A 12 3.52 8.22 -51.36
C SER A 12 3.59 8.87 -49.98
N TRP A 13 2.61 9.72 -49.67
CA TRP A 13 2.19 9.92 -48.30
C TRP A 13 1.73 8.55 -47.79
N LEU A 14 2.65 7.81 -47.16
CA LEU A 14 2.25 6.86 -46.13
C LEU A 14 1.57 7.69 -45.04
N ALA A 15 0.27 7.92 -45.22
CA ALA A 15 -0.63 8.09 -44.10
C ALA A 15 -0.57 6.77 -43.32
N VAL A 16 0.41 6.67 -42.42
CA VAL A 16 0.35 5.71 -41.32
C VAL A 16 -0.91 6.13 -40.56
N PRO A 17 -2.02 5.37 -40.63
CA PRO A 17 -3.15 5.66 -39.79
C PRO A 17 -2.60 5.54 -38.37
N GLY A 18 -2.87 6.54 -37.55
CA GLY A 18 -2.36 6.62 -36.20
C GLY A 18 -2.59 5.30 -35.46
N LEU A 19 -1.55 4.47 -35.43
CA LEU A 19 -1.19 3.75 -34.23
C LEU A 19 -0.82 4.86 -33.24
N ALA A 20 -1.85 5.44 -32.66
CA ALA A 20 -1.80 5.85 -31.28
C ALA A 20 -1.30 4.60 -30.55
N LEU A 21 0.02 4.50 -30.44
CA LEU A 21 0.67 3.69 -29.45
C LEU A 21 -0.15 3.93 -28.19
N ALA A 22 -0.83 2.89 -27.73
CA ALA A 22 -1.16 2.74 -26.33
C ALA A 22 0.19 2.72 -25.58
N GLN A 23 0.85 3.88 -25.50
CA GLN A 23 1.67 4.20 -24.36
C GLN A 23 0.66 4.20 -23.23
N ASP A 24 0.70 3.15 -22.40
CA ASP A 24 -0.17 2.91 -21.25
C ASP A 24 -0.92 4.16 -20.83
N ALA A 25 -2.17 4.29 -21.30
CA ALA A 25 -2.99 5.43 -20.96
C ALA A 25 -3.00 5.54 -19.43
N LEU A 26 -2.79 6.74 -18.90
CA LEU A 26 -2.60 6.96 -17.48
C LEU A 26 -3.94 6.74 -16.75
N THR A 27 -4.24 5.48 -16.45
CA THR A 27 -5.51 5.03 -15.87
C THR A 27 -5.66 5.56 -14.44
N PRO A 28 -6.90 5.65 -13.91
CA PRO A 28 -7.13 6.05 -12.52
C PRO A 28 -6.38 5.19 -11.50
N GLN A 29 -6.26 3.89 -11.77
CA GLN A 29 -5.50 2.94 -10.95
C GLN A 29 -3.99 3.24 -10.98
N LYS A 30 -3.42 3.48 -12.17
CA LYS A 30 -2.00 3.83 -12.32
C LYS A 30 -1.69 5.18 -11.64
N LEU A 31 -2.60 6.15 -11.74
CA LEU A 31 -2.49 7.42 -11.00
C LEU A 31 -2.52 7.23 -9.49
N ALA A 32 -3.39 6.36 -8.98
CA ALA A 32 -3.45 6.06 -7.55
C ALA A 32 -2.14 5.43 -7.06
N LEU A 33 -1.58 4.48 -7.82
CA LEU A 33 -0.27 3.88 -7.54
C LEU A 33 0.86 4.90 -7.55
N ILE A 34 0.93 5.77 -8.56
CA ILE A 34 1.94 6.82 -8.65
C ILE A 34 1.85 7.76 -7.45
N ARG A 35 0.65 8.23 -7.08
CA ARG A 35 0.46 9.12 -5.92
C ARG A 35 0.89 8.50 -4.61
N ARG A 36 0.59 7.22 -4.41
CA ARG A 36 1.06 6.47 -3.25
C ARG A 36 2.58 6.40 -3.20
N ASP A 37 3.22 6.06 -4.32
CA ASP A 37 4.67 5.96 -4.41
C ASP A 37 5.35 7.34 -4.25
N GLU A 38 4.74 8.40 -4.78
CA GLU A 38 5.16 9.80 -4.58
C GLU A 38 5.10 10.17 -3.09
N GLN A 39 4.00 9.88 -2.41
CA GLN A 39 3.86 10.13 -0.97
C GLN A 39 4.92 9.38 -0.17
N ALA A 40 5.10 8.08 -0.43
CA ALA A 40 6.13 7.29 0.24
C ALA A 40 7.55 7.82 -0.05
N ALA A 41 7.83 8.30 -1.26
CA ALA A 41 9.12 8.88 -1.60
C ALA A 41 9.35 10.23 -0.89
N LEU A 42 8.34 11.10 -0.84
CA LEU A 42 8.41 12.37 -0.11
C LEU A 42 8.53 12.15 1.40
N GLU A 43 7.86 11.14 1.95
CA GLU A 43 8.00 10.74 3.36
C GLU A 43 9.42 10.29 3.68
N ARG A 44 10.06 9.48 2.81
CA ARG A 44 11.47 9.10 2.97
C ARG A 44 12.40 10.30 2.96
N VAL A 45 12.18 11.27 2.06
CA VAL A 45 12.95 12.52 2.06
C VAL A 45 12.72 13.27 3.37
N ASN A 46 11.46 13.43 3.80
CA ASN A 46 11.13 14.11 5.04
C ASN A 46 11.78 13.42 6.27
N GLU A 47 11.81 12.09 6.28
CA GLU A 47 12.49 11.28 7.30
C GLU A 47 14.00 11.49 7.29
N ALA A 48 14.64 11.54 6.13
CA ALA A 48 16.06 11.82 6.00
C ALA A 48 16.46 13.19 6.58
N TYR A 49 15.53 14.16 6.57
CA TYR A 49 15.71 15.49 7.14
C TYR A 49 15.13 15.67 8.55
N GLY A 50 14.69 14.58 9.18
CA GLY A 50 14.21 14.56 10.57
C GLY A 50 12.82 15.17 10.77
N LYS A 51 11.98 15.21 9.74
CA LYS A 51 10.62 15.79 9.76
C LYS A 51 10.57 17.25 10.27
N ARG A 52 11.69 17.97 10.15
CA ARG A 52 11.85 19.36 10.57
C ARG A 52 11.01 20.29 9.71
N LYS A 53 10.48 21.35 10.31
CA LYS A 53 9.75 22.38 9.57
C LYS A 53 10.72 23.27 8.79
N PRO A 54 10.29 23.92 7.69
CA PRO A 54 11.14 24.86 6.97
C PRO A 54 11.68 26.03 7.82
N SER A 55 10.99 26.41 8.90
CA SER A 55 11.46 27.44 9.85
C SER A 55 12.64 27.01 10.71
N GLU A 56 12.83 25.70 10.87
CA GLU A 56 13.91 25.08 11.65
C GLU A 56 15.11 24.71 10.76
N MET A 57 15.05 25.08 9.49
CA MET A 57 16.04 24.78 8.46
C MET A 57 16.71 26.06 7.98
N THR A 58 18.01 25.97 7.72
CA THR A 58 18.74 27.02 7.01
C THR A 58 18.24 27.16 5.57
N THR A 59 18.54 28.27 4.91
CA THR A 59 18.15 28.49 3.50
C THR A 59 18.80 27.47 2.56
N GLU A 60 20.02 27.04 2.85
CA GLU A 60 20.74 26.03 2.05
C GLU A 60 20.12 24.65 2.23
N GLU A 61 19.85 24.22 3.47
CA GLU A 61 19.13 22.96 3.73
C GLU A 61 17.75 22.94 3.07
N ARG A 62 17.00 24.05 3.14
CA ARG A 62 15.71 24.14 2.45
C ARG A 62 15.83 23.94 0.94
N ARG A 63 16.88 24.51 0.32
CA ARG A 63 17.13 24.28 -1.11
C ARG A 63 17.45 22.82 -1.39
N GLN A 64 18.27 22.18 -0.56
CA GLN A 64 18.61 20.78 -0.73
C GLN A 64 17.38 19.88 -0.59
N VAL A 65 16.55 20.09 0.43
CA VAL A 65 15.29 19.36 0.63
C VAL A 65 14.39 19.48 -0.59
N ILE A 66 14.25 20.67 -1.18
CA ILE A 66 13.43 20.88 -2.38
C ILE A 66 14.01 20.09 -3.57
N GLN A 67 15.32 20.09 -3.75
CA GLN A 67 15.97 19.32 -4.83
C GLN A 67 15.78 17.82 -4.63
N ASP A 68 15.89 17.33 -3.40
CA ASP A 68 15.72 15.92 -3.07
C ASP A 68 14.25 15.48 -3.22
N GLN A 69 13.30 16.33 -2.87
CA GLN A 69 11.88 16.09 -3.12
C GLN A 69 11.59 16.02 -4.63
N GLN A 70 12.17 16.93 -5.42
CA GLN A 70 12.02 16.93 -6.88
C GLN A 70 12.62 15.68 -7.52
N SER A 71 13.83 15.28 -7.11
CA SER A 71 14.48 14.08 -7.63
C SER A 71 13.75 12.80 -7.21
N ALA A 72 13.22 12.75 -5.99
CA ALA A 72 12.41 11.64 -5.51
C ALA A 72 11.12 11.47 -6.31
N VAL A 73 10.41 12.56 -6.63
CA VAL A 73 9.22 12.53 -7.49
C VAL A 73 9.59 12.10 -8.92
N ALA A 74 10.67 12.65 -9.49
CA ALA A 74 11.13 12.27 -10.82
C ALA A 74 11.47 10.77 -10.90
N ALA A 75 12.12 10.22 -9.89
CA ALA A 75 12.44 8.80 -9.80
C ALA A 75 11.18 7.91 -9.74
N VAL A 76 10.12 8.36 -9.06
CA VAL A 76 8.83 7.65 -9.05
C VAL A 76 8.20 7.65 -10.45
N LEU A 77 8.19 8.80 -11.13
CA LEU A 77 7.62 8.90 -12.47
C LEU A 77 8.39 8.04 -13.48
N GLU A 78 9.72 8.01 -13.37
CA GLU A 78 10.59 7.12 -14.16
C GLU A 78 10.28 5.64 -13.88
N LYS A 79 10.14 5.24 -12.62
CA LYS A 79 9.76 3.87 -12.21
C LYS A 79 8.45 3.42 -12.86
N HIS A 80 7.49 4.33 -13.04
CA HIS A 80 6.19 4.05 -13.67
C HIS A 80 6.17 4.26 -15.19
N ALA A 81 7.32 4.60 -15.78
CA ALA A 81 7.51 4.95 -17.19
C ALA A 81 6.55 6.07 -17.65
N VAL A 82 6.32 7.06 -16.80
CA VAL A 82 5.45 8.22 -17.08
C VAL A 82 6.30 9.47 -17.20
N SER A 83 6.10 10.26 -18.25
CA SER A 83 6.73 11.57 -18.37
C SER A 83 6.06 12.60 -17.44
N ASP A 84 6.85 13.45 -16.78
CA ASP A 84 6.38 14.58 -15.97
C ASP A 84 5.31 15.42 -16.69
N LYS A 85 5.51 15.66 -17.99
CA LYS A 85 4.58 16.45 -18.81
C LYS A 85 3.25 15.73 -19.02
N GLN A 86 3.28 14.41 -19.20
CA GLN A 86 2.06 13.61 -19.34
C GLN A 86 1.31 13.54 -18.02
N TYR A 87 2.02 13.27 -16.91
CA TYR A 87 1.47 13.25 -15.56
C TYR A 87 0.81 14.58 -15.19
N ALA A 88 1.53 15.69 -15.33
CA ALA A 88 1.01 17.03 -15.02
C ALA A 88 -0.22 17.39 -15.85
N ARG A 89 -0.22 17.06 -17.15
CA ARG A 89 -1.38 17.29 -18.03
C ARG A 89 -2.59 16.48 -17.59
N GLN A 90 -2.39 15.21 -17.24
CA GLN A 90 -3.48 14.35 -16.81
C GLN A 90 -4.06 14.85 -15.49
N VAL A 91 -3.21 15.11 -14.49
CA VAL A 91 -3.64 15.60 -13.17
C VAL A 91 -4.38 16.93 -13.28
N ALA A 92 -3.91 17.86 -14.13
CA ALA A 92 -4.58 19.14 -14.35
C ALA A 92 -5.95 19.01 -15.03
N ARG A 93 -6.16 17.94 -15.82
CA ARG A 93 -7.41 17.70 -16.56
C ARG A 93 -8.41 16.81 -15.83
N LEU A 94 -8.06 16.29 -14.64
CA LEU A 94 -8.93 15.41 -13.88
C LEU A 94 -10.26 16.09 -13.53
N SER A 95 -11.35 15.52 -14.06
CA SER A 95 -12.72 15.87 -13.69
C SER A 95 -13.06 15.43 -12.26
N LEU A 96 -14.20 15.88 -11.72
CA LEU A 96 -14.64 15.44 -10.39
C LEU A 96 -14.90 13.93 -10.33
N GLU A 97 -15.50 13.36 -11.37
CA GLU A 97 -15.77 11.91 -11.47
C GLU A 97 -14.47 11.12 -11.56
N GLU A 98 -13.51 11.58 -12.35
CA GLU A 98 -12.20 10.92 -12.47
C GLU A 98 -11.41 11.01 -11.16
N ARG A 99 -11.50 12.12 -10.41
CA ARG A 99 -10.90 12.22 -9.07
C ARG A 99 -11.51 11.21 -8.12
N ALA A 100 -12.84 11.03 -8.15
CA ALA A 100 -13.51 10.02 -7.34
C ALA A 100 -13.03 8.61 -7.73
N ALA A 101 -12.91 8.30 -9.02
CA ALA A 101 -12.38 7.01 -9.49
C ALA A 101 -10.94 6.75 -9.02
N VAL A 102 -10.06 7.77 -9.02
CA VAL A 102 -8.70 7.65 -8.47
C VAL A 102 -8.72 7.40 -6.97
N GLN A 103 -9.61 8.05 -6.22
CA GLN A 103 -9.77 7.83 -4.78
C GLN A 103 -10.29 6.42 -4.48
N GLU A 104 -11.28 5.93 -5.21
CA GLU A 104 -11.77 4.56 -5.07
C GLU A 104 -10.69 3.54 -5.40
N ALA A 105 -9.90 3.78 -6.47
CA ALA A 105 -8.75 2.94 -6.77
C ALA A 105 -7.70 2.95 -5.64
N ALA A 106 -7.44 4.11 -5.02
CA ALA A 106 -6.55 4.20 -3.86
C ALA A 106 -7.07 3.37 -2.68
N LYS A 107 -8.36 3.48 -2.34
CA LYS A 107 -9.00 2.67 -1.28
C LYS A 107 -8.91 1.17 -1.57
N GLN A 108 -9.11 0.77 -2.83
CA GLN A 108 -8.98 -0.64 -3.23
C GLN A 108 -7.55 -1.16 -3.05
N LEU A 109 -6.54 -0.35 -3.33
CA LEU A 109 -5.14 -0.71 -3.10
C LEU A 109 -4.83 -0.84 -1.61
N GLU A 110 -5.35 0.05 -0.77
CA GLU A 110 -5.22 -0.05 0.68
C GLU A 110 -5.92 -1.29 1.24
N ALA A 111 -7.13 -1.59 0.75
CA ALA A 111 -7.87 -2.78 1.16
C ALA A 111 -7.16 -4.07 0.75
N GLN A 112 -6.60 -4.14 -0.46
CA GLN A 112 -5.79 -5.27 -0.92
C GLN A 112 -4.53 -5.44 -0.07
N GLU A 113 -3.86 -4.34 0.30
CA GLU A 113 -2.68 -4.41 1.17
C GLU A 113 -3.02 -4.85 2.59
N LYS A 114 -4.14 -4.37 3.16
CA LYS A 114 -4.63 -4.84 4.46
C LYS A 114 -4.96 -6.32 4.42
N ALA A 115 -5.72 -6.76 3.40
CA ALA A 115 -6.02 -8.17 3.21
C ALA A 115 -4.76 -9.03 3.02
N ALA A 116 -3.76 -8.55 2.27
CA ALA A 116 -2.48 -9.25 2.09
C ALA A 116 -1.63 -9.30 3.37
N ARG A 117 -1.73 -8.29 4.25
CA ARG A 117 -1.08 -8.28 5.58
C ARG A 117 -1.80 -9.18 6.60
N GLU A 118 -3.11 -9.35 6.45
CA GLU A 118 -3.95 -10.19 7.32
C GLU A 118 -3.99 -11.66 6.87
N ALA A 119 -3.82 -11.95 5.57
CA ALA A 119 -3.76 -13.30 5.02
C ALA A 119 -2.70 -14.23 5.68
N PRO A 120 -1.47 -13.79 6.01
CA PRO A 120 -0.51 -14.63 6.74
C PRO A 120 -0.83 -14.80 8.22
N ASN A 121 -1.82 -14.07 8.77
CA ASN A 121 -2.28 -14.16 10.16
C ASN A 121 -3.65 -14.85 10.29
N GLN A 122 -4.25 -15.33 9.20
CA GLN A 122 -5.40 -16.22 9.31
C GLN A 122 -4.92 -17.61 9.72
N PRO A 123 -5.32 -18.13 10.89
CA PRO A 123 -5.12 -19.54 11.19
C PRO A 123 -5.79 -20.34 10.06
N LEU A 124 -5.06 -21.29 9.49
CA LEU A 124 -5.61 -22.29 8.58
C LEU A 124 -6.93 -22.79 9.18
N PRO A 125 -8.04 -22.85 8.41
CA PRO A 125 -9.23 -23.53 8.91
C PRO A 125 -8.78 -24.93 9.35
N PRO A 126 -9.16 -25.42 10.54
CA PRO A 126 -8.73 -26.73 10.98
C PRO A 126 -9.14 -27.72 9.91
N GLU A 127 -8.16 -28.30 9.22
CA GLU A 127 -8.41 -29.39 8.29
C GLU A 127 -9.16 -30.44 9.10
N GLU A 128 -10.39 -30.72 8.67
CA GLU A 128 -11.23 -31.74 9.25
C GLU A 128 -10.51 -33.07 9.01
N ILE A 129 -9.68 -33.48 9.97
CA ILE A 129 -9.00 -34.77 9.94
C ILE A 129 -10.12 -35.80 9.82
N PRO A 130 -10.18 -36.59 8.72
CA PRO A 130 -11.19 -37.63 8.62
C PRO A 130 -10.91 -38.65 9.72
N ILE A 131 -11.69 -38.59 10.80
CA ILE A 131 -11.66 -39.59 11.85
C ILE A 131 -12.21 -40.87 11.22
N GLN A 132 -11.32 -41.78 10.88
CA GLN A 132 -11.68 -43.09 10.36
C GLN A 132 -12.29 -43.91 11.51
N ASN A 133 -13.61 -43.80 11.65
CA ASN A 133 -14.38 -44.57 12.61
C ASN A 133 -14.49 -46.02 12.13
N GLY A 134 -13.53 -46.86 12.53
CA GLY A 134 -13.68 -48.31 12.47
C GLY A 134 -12.58 -49.03 11.69
N ILE A 135 -12.00 -50.03 12.36
CA ILE A 135 -11.16 -51.06 11.76
C ILE A 135 -11.98 -51.74 10.66
N THR A 136 -11.67 -51.47 9.40
CA THR A 136 -12.31 -52.15 8.27
C THR A 136 -11.49 -53.40 7.94
N GLU A 137 -12.15 -54.54 7.69
CA GLU A 137 -11.50 -55.84 7.46
C GLU A 137 -10.52 -55.84 6.26
N GLU A 138 -10.60 -54.85 5.36
CA GLU A 138 -9.70 -54.70 4.21
C GLU A 138 -8.30 -54.14 4.53
N ASN A 139 -8.03 -53.64 5.74
CA ASN A 139 -6.68 -53.24 6.15
C ASN A 139 -6.45 -53.44 7.65
N PRO A 140 -6.11 -54.67 8.10
CA PRO A 140 -5.74 -54.90 9.49
C PRO A 140 -4.41 -54.20 9.79
N VAL A 141 -4.41 -53.30 10.78
CA VAL A 141 -3.18 -52.73 11.32
C VAL A 141 -2.45 -53.84 12.06
N GLU A 142 -1.33 -54.31 11.51
CA GLU A 142 -0.40 -55.18 12.24
C GLU A 142 0.25 -54.37 13.37
N LEU A 143 -0.28 -54.50 14.58
CA LEU A 143 0.39 -54.04 15.78
C LEU A 143 1.57 -54.97 16.03
N GLU A 144 2.76 -54.57 15.57
CA GLU A 144 4.02 -55.09 16.07
C GLU A 144 4.05 -54.87 17.59
N SER A 145 3.63 -55.90 18.32
CA SER A 145 3.87 -55.99 19.75
C SER A 145 5.36 -56.19 19.93
N VAL A 146 6.08 -55.09 20.19
CA VAL A 146 7.42 -55.17 20.75
C VAL A 146 7.28 -55.84 22.11
N ALA A 147 7.63 -57.12 22.16
CA ALA A 147 7.76 -57.87 23.38
C ALA A 147 8.74 -57.16 24.31
N GLY A 148 8.26 -56.67 25.46
CA GLY A 148 9.11 -56.42 26.62
C GLY A 148 9.37 -54.97 27.04
N ALA A 149 8.45 -54.02 26.83
CA ALA A 149 8.52 -52.72 27.50
C ALA A 149 7.29 -52.50 28.40
N PRO A 150 7.44 -52.22 29.71
CA PRO A 150 6.30 -51.97 30.58
C PRO A 150 5.62 -50.64 30.21
N PRO A 151 4.29 -50.54 30.33
CA PRO A 151 3.57 -49.31 30.04
C PRO A 151 3.97 -48.25 31.06
N VAL A 152 4.74 -47.24 30.63
CA VAL A 152 4.97 -46.02 31.41
C VAL A 152 3.71 -45.18 31.28
N VAL A 153 2.80 -45.36 32.24
CA VAL A 153 1.69 -44.45 32.47
C VAL A 153 2.27 -43.26 33.24
N GLU A 154 2.51 -42.13 32.57
CA GLU A 154 2.77 -40.88 33.28
C GLU A 154 1.50 -40.47 34.03
N GLN A 155 1.53 -40.82 35.30
CA GLN A 155 0.56 -40.51 36.33
C GLN A 155 0.49 -38.98 36.51
N GLY A 156 -0.64 -38.39 36.11
CA GLY A 156 -0.88 -36.95 36.28
C GLY A 156 -0.91 -36.52 37.75
N LEU A 157 -0.44 -35.29 37.99
CA LEU A 157 -0.76 -34.43 39.15
C LEU A 157 -0.07 -33.06 38.99
N PRO A 158 -0.58 -31.95 39.55
CA PRO A 158 -1.92 -31.34 39.47
C PRO A 158 -1.87 -29.89 38.91
N PRO A 159 -3.01 -29.24 38.61
CA PRO A 159 -3.02 -27.86 38.12
C PRO A 159 -2.76 -26.86 39.26
N GLY A 160 -1.74 -26.03 39.09
CA GLY A 160 -1.51 -24.79 39.84
C GLY A 160 -0.68 -23.88 38.94
N GLU A 161 -0.93 -22.59 38.77
CA GLU A 161 -1.63 -21.63 39.60
C GLU A 161 -2.42 -20.65 38.71
N LEU A 162 -3.60 -20.26 39.20
CA LEU A 162 -4.43 -19.19 38.67
C LEU A 162 -3.75 -17.84 38.88
N GLY A 163 -3.09 -17.31 37.84
CA GLY A 163 -2.69 -15.90 37.77
C GLY A 163 -3.79 -15.04 37.16
N LEU A 164 -4.86 -14.79 37.91
CA LEU A 164 -5.85 -13.76 37.58
C LEU A 164 -5.30 -12.38 38.01
N GLU A 165 -4.61 -11.68 37.12
CA GLU A 165 -4.44 -10.23 37.24
C GLU A 165 -5.41 -9.52 36.30
N GLN A 166 -6.58 -9.20 36.84
CA GLN A 166 -7.42 -8.14 36.30
C GLN A 166 -8.18 -7.53 37.47
N THR A 167 -7.72 -6.38 37.98
CA THR A 167 -8.60 -5.46 38.72
C THR A 167 -8.07 -4.03 38.59
N GLU A 168 -8.81 -3.24 37.85
CA GLU A 168 -8.76 -1.77 37.81
C GLU A 168 -8.98 -1.17 39.21
N PRO A 169 -8.62 0.10 39.42
CA PRO A 169 -9.42 0.97 40.25
C PRO A 169 -10.24 1.96 39.40
N PRO A 170 -11.56 2.08 39.63
CA PRO A 170 -12.38 3.19 39.16
C PRO A 170 -12.23 4.39 40.11
N VAL A 171 -12.73 5.57 39.68
CA VAL A 171 -13.32 6.70 40.44
C VAL A 171 -13.11 7.96 39.57
N GLU A 172 -14.07 8.37 38.74
CA GLU A 172 -15.25 9.22 39.02
C GLU A 172 -14.95 10.75 39.07
N GLU A 173 -15.62 11.45 38.14
CA GLU A 173 -16.10 12.85 38.13
C GLU A 173 -15.22 14.06 38.52
N ALA A 174 -15.07 14.99 37.56
CA ALA A 174 -15.50 16.39 37.73
C ALA A 174 -15.55 17.13 36.38
N THR A 175 -16.71 17.70 36.06
CA THR A 175 -17.01 18.51 34.87
C THR A 175 -16.53 19.98 35.01
N PRO A 176 -16.93 20.93 34.13
CA PRO A 176 -16.07 21.71 33.24
C PRO A 176 -15.72 23.11 33.80
N SER A 177 -14.68 23.76 33.28
CA SER A 177 -14.46 25.20 33.48
C SER A 177 -14.28 25.93 32.15
N PRO A 178 -15.03 27.02 31.89
CA PRO A 178 -14.98 27.80 30.65
C PRO A 178 -13.81 28.80 30.65
N PRO A 179 -13.24 29.18 29.49
CA PRO A 179 -12.32 30.30 29.42
C PRO A 179 -13.07 31.64 29.43
N ALA A 180 -12.75 32.48 30.41
CA ALA A 180 -13.06 33.90 30.44
C ALA A 180 -11.91 34.72 29.80
N ALA A 181 -12.27 35.91 29.30
CA ALA A 181 -11.46 36.98 28.69
C ALA A 181 -11.08 36.74 27.21
N GLY A 182 -11.51 37.52 26.22
CA GLY A 182 -11.90 38.93 26.25
C GLY A 182 -10.73 39.78 25.74
N GLN A 183 -10.63 39.93 24.41
CA GLN A 183 -9.92 41.05 23.78
C GLN A 183 -10.76 41.54 22.60
N GLU A 184 -11.51 42.60 22.87
CA GLU A 184 -12.12 43.46 21.87
C GLU A 184 -11.02 44.19 21.09
N VAL A 185 -11.20 44.24 19.78
CA VAL A 185 -10.37 44.99 18.84
C VAL A 185 -11.06 46.35 18.64
N PRO A 186 -10.45 47.51 18.98
CA PRO A 186 -10.97 48.77 18.51
C PRO A 186 -10.52 49.01 17.07
N ALA A 187 -11.50 49.35 16.24
CA ALA A 187 -11.30 49.86 14.90
C ALA A 187 -10.89 51.34 14.96
N GLU A 188 -9.90 51.70 14.16
CA GLU A 188 -9.79 53.01 13.50
C GLU A 188 -9.02 52.86 12.18
#